data_AF-A0A2U0H2A2-F1
#
_entry.id   AF-A0A2U0H2A2-F1
#
_cell.length_a   1.000
_cell.length_b   1.000
_cell.length_c   1.000
_cell.angle_alpha   90.00
_cell.angle_beta   90.00
_cell.angle_gamma   90.00
#
_symmetry.space_group_name_H-M   'P 1'
#
loop_
_entity.id
_entity.type
_entity.pdbx_description
1 polymer ?
#
loop_
_entity_poly.entity_id
_entity_poly.type
_entity_poly.pdbx_seq_one_letter_code
_entity_poly.pdbx_strand_id
1 'polypeptide(L)'
;MRTSGRGLLSITAAAAAMLAADYAMSYAGVMALFGLPFALIALPIVAAVLAAVVAWVSKAATGRWHVVGAIAVTVLLGTVVIYGFLVGILRPLVLQEDLPLHLAVCALCALTYGLFLGLWPLRILGGAAGVGLVILVSAIPTAAEESALQAAETSEQMASEQLDYYLTSGAYPFITELEGWQNTRVRPTGSEAATWLLSDDGAAAKVIANRLFEETGMDATFPCTMMSRGGDAGPATEGALPEWCVKTETGWERSDGLALAYIEDSRLVVIDTPEEYEAVFLEDSQRPANAQEIAAVAASLRPMTDAEIERWVLPVYDSVNTPEIETPGL
;
A
#
# COMPACT_ATOMS: atom_id res chain seq x y z
N MET A 1 35.25 -10.71 47.43
CA MET A 1 34.46 -11.58 46.52
C MET A 1 32.95 -11.63 46.83
N ARG A 2 32.49 -11.66 48.10
CA ARG A 2 31.04 -11.69 48.42
C ARG A 2 30.23 -10.47 47.95
N THR A 3 30.86 -9.32 47.72
CA THR A 3 30.19 -8.07 47.31
C THR A 3 29.85 -8.04 45.81
N SER A 4 30.69 -8.60 44.94
CA SER A 4 30.46 -8.63 43.49
C SER A 4 29.28 -9.54 43.10
N GLY A 5 29.12 -10.70 43.75
CA GLY A 5 28.00 -11.61 43.48
C GLY A 5 26.62 -11.01 43.81
N ARG A 6 26.54 -10.19 44.86
CA ARG A 6 25.30 -9.49 45.24
C ARG A 6 24.90 -8.41 44.24
N GLY A 7 25.88 -7.69 43.69
CA GLY A 7 25.64 -6.71 42.64
C GLY A 7 25.11 -7.36 41.36
N LEU A 8 25.71 -8.48 40.95
CA LEU A 8 25.25 -9.25 39.79
C LEU A 8 23.84 -9.80 39.98
N LEU A 9 23.52 -10.37 41.16
CA LEU A 9 22.16 -10.83 41.48
C LEU A 9 21.13 -9.69 41.37
N SER A 10 21.48 -8.48 41.84
CA SER A 10 20.60 -7.31 41.72
C SER A 10 20.37 -6.91 40.26
N ILE A 11 21.38 -7.02 39.40
CA ILE A 11 21.28 -6.69 37.97
C ILE A 11 20.42 -7.74 37.25
N THR A 12 20.63 -9.03 37.49
CA THR A 12 19.84 -10.11 36.88
C THR A 12 18.37 -10.01 37.26
N ALA A 13 18.08 -9.76 38.55
CA ALA A 13 16.71 -9.57 39.01
C ALA A 13 16.08 -8.28 38.43
N ALA A 14 16.85 -7.21 38.27
CA ALA A 14 16.40 -6.00 37.59
C ALA A 14 16.08 -6.26 36.11
N ALA A 15 16.89 -7.05 35.39
CA ALA A 15 16.63 -7.43 34.00
C ALA A 15 15.31 -8.18 33.84
N ALA A 16 15.03 -9.13 34.72
CA ALA A 16 13.76 -9.86 34.72
C ALA A 16 12.56 -8.94 35.02
N ALA A 17 12.71 -8.01 35.97
CA ALA A 17 11.68 -7.01 36.27
C ALA A 17 11.44 -6.04 35.09
N MET A 18 12.51 -5.63 34.41
CA MET A 18 12.44 -4.78 33.22
C MET A 18 11.73 -5.49 32.07
N LEU A 19 12.01 -6.76 31.83
CA LEU A 19 11.30 -7.54 30.80
C LEU A 19 9.80 -7.67 31.10
N ALA A 20 9.44 -7.91 32.36
CA ALA A 20 8.03 -7.94 32.76
C ALA A 20 7.34 -6.57 32.59
N ALA A 21 8.04 -5.49 32.92
CA ALA A 21 7.54 -4.14 32.71
C ALA A 21 7.43 -3.79 31.23
N ASP A 22 8.40 -4.19 30.41
CA ASP A 22 8.41 -4.01 28.97
C ASP A 22 7.27 -4.76 28.28
N TYR A 23 6.98 -5.99 28.71
CA TYR A 23 5.79 -6.73 28.29
C TYR A 23 4.49 -5.99 28.67
N ALA A 24 4.39 -5.50 29.91
CA ALA A 24 3.22 -4.75 30.38
C ALA A 24 3.05 -3.41 29.65
N MET A 25 4.14 -2.69 29.36
CA MET A 25 4.15 -1.46 28.57
C MET A 25 3.75 -1.73 27.12
N SER A 26 4.23 -2.82 26.53
CA SER A 26 3.83 -3.26 25.18
C SER A 26 2.32 -3.53 25.10
N TYR A 27 1.76 -4.22 26.11
CA TYR A 27 0.32 -4.47 26.19
C TYR A 27 -0.48 -3.16 26.35
N ALA A 28 -0.01 -2.27 27.22
CA ALA A 28 -0.61 -0.94 27.38
C ALA A 28 -0.56 -0.11 26.08
N GLY A 29 0.54 -0.20 25.33
CA GLY A 29 0.70 0.44 24.02
C GLY A 29 -0.29 -0.08 22.98
N VAL A 30 -0.50 -1.40 22.89
CA VAL A 30 -1.53 -1.98 22.02
C VAL A 30 -2.94 -1.55 22.46
N MET A 31 -3.23 -1.54 23.76
CA MET A 31 -4.50 -1.06 24.27
C MET A 31 -4.75 0.43 23.98
N ALA A 32 -3.69 1.23 23.81
CA ALA A 32 -3.82 2.63 23.40
C ALA A 32 -4.52 2.78 22.05
N LEU A 33 -4.37 1.81 21.14
CA LEU A 33 -5.06 1.78 19.84
C LEU A 33 -6.58 1.66 19.99
N PHE A 34 -7.05 1.10 21.11
CA PHE A 34 -8.47 0.96 21.43
C PHE A 34 -8.96 2.06 22.40
N GLY A 35 -8.07 2.92 22.88
CA GLY A 35 -8.42 4.02 23.78
C GLY A 35 -7.21 4.60 24.51
N LEU A 36 -6.92 5.88 24.23
CA LEU A 36 -5.85 6.65 24.86
C LEU A 36 -5.87 6.68 26.41
N PRO A 37 -7.03 6.73 27.11
CA PRO A 37 -7.06 6.79 28.57
C PRO A 37 -6.41 5.60 29.27
N PHE A 38 -6.46 4.40 28.67
CA PHE A 38 -5.86 3.20 29.27
C PHE A 38 -4.34 3.30 29.33
N ALA A 39 -3.70 3.78 28.27
CA ALA A 39 -2.25 3.96 28.21
C ALA A 39 -1.76 5.05 29.17
N LEU A 40 -2.50 6.16 29.28
CA LEU A 40 -2.16 7.27 30.19
C LEU A 40 -2.16 6.85 31.66
N ILE A 41 -2.96 5.85 32.03
CA ILE A 41 -3.02 5.33 33.40
C ILE A 41 -2.04 4.17 33.59
N ALA A 42 -1.98 3.23 32.64
CA ALA A 42 -1.17 2.03 32.76
C ALA A 42 0.35 2.35 32.74
N LEU A 43 0.82 3.26 31.89
CA LEU A 43 2.25 3.56 31.76
C LEU A 43 2.85 4.13 33.06
N PRO A 44 2.28 5.14 33.74
CA PRO A 44 2.78 5.61 35.03
C PRO A 44 2.75 4.54 36.12
N ILE A 45 1.72 3.69 36.13
CA ILE A 45 1.61 2.60 37.11
C ILE A 45 2.74 1.58 36.91
N VAL A 46 2.95 1.12 35.66
CA VAL A 46 4.02 0.17 35.35
C VAL A 46 5.39 0.76 35.69
N ALA A 47 5.64 2.03 35.36
CA ALA A 47 6.88 2.72 35.71
C ALA A 47 7.08 2.82 37.24
N ALA A 48 6.05 3.20 37.99
CA ALA A 48 6.12 3.28 39.44
C ALA A 48 6.37 1.92 40.09
N VAL A 49 5.70 0.87 39.60
CA VAL A 49 5.89 -0.52 40.05
C VAL A 49 7.31 -1.00 39.74
N LEU A 50 7.82 -0.76 38.53
CA LEU A 50 9.18 -1.15 38.14
C LEU A 50 10.22 -0.48 39.05
N ALA A 51 10.13 0.84 39.25
CA ALA A 51 11.05 1.57 40.11
C ALA A 51 11.01 1.04 41.56
N ALA A 52 9.81 0.75 42.09
CA ALA A 52 9.65 0.17 43.42
C ALA A 52 10.27 -1.23 43.53
N VAL A 53 10.04 -2.09 42.54
CA VAL A 53 10.60 -3.46 42.48
C VAL A 53 12.11 -3.42 42.40
N VAL A 54 12.70 -2.61 41.51
CA VAL A 54 14.16 -2.49 41.37
C VAL A 54 14.80 -1.96 42.65
N ALA A 55 14.20 -0.95 43.28
CA ALA A 55 14.68 -0.41 44.56
C ALA A 55 14.60 -1.46 45.69
N TRP A 56 13.51 -2.25 45.74
CA TRP A 56 13.33 -3.31 46.73
C TRP A 56 14.32 -4.47 46.53
N VAL A 57 14.48 -4.95 45.29
CA VAL A 57 15.47 -5.97 44.91
C VAL A 57 16.87 -5.51 45.31
N SER A 58 17.18 -4.24 45.08
CA SER A 58 18.47 -3.69 45.47
C SER A 58 18.67 -3.67 46.97
N LYS A 59 17.65 -3.31 47.75
CA LYS A 59 17.70 -3.40 49.21
C LYS A 59 17.93 -4.84 49.68
N ALA A 60 17.20 -5.80 49.11
CA ALA A 60 17.32 -7.21 49.46
C ALA A 60 18.72 -7.77 49.12
N ALA A 61 19.27 -7.42 47.96
CA ALA A 61 20.56 -7.93 47.50
C ALA A 61 21.77 -7.21 48.14
N THR A 62 21.69 -5.89 48.34
CA THR A 62 22.84 -5.05 48.71
C THR A 62 22.75 -4.42 50.10
N GLY A 63 21.57 -4.46 50.73
CA GLY A 63 21.30 -3.82 52.01
C GLY A 63 21.01 -2.31 51.93
N ARG A 64 21.04 -1.71 50.73
CA ARG A 64 20.84 -0.27 50.53
C ARG A 64 19.72 -0.01 49.52
N TRP A 65 18.94 1.04 49.77
CA TRP A 65 17.97 1.55 48.82
C TRP A 65 18.68 2.41 47.78
N HIS A 66 18.71 1.96 46.53
CA HIS A 66 19.26 2.72 45.41
C HIS A 66 18.14 3.33 44.56
N VAL A 67 17.29 4.14 45.21
CA VAL A 67 16.07 4.70 44.60
C VAL A 67 16.36 5.54 43.36
N VAL A 68 17.40 6.39 43.41
CA VAL A 68 17.80 7.22 42.27
C VAL A 68 18.18 6.36 41.06
N GLY A 69 18.93 5.27 41.28
CA GLY A 69 19.28 4.35 40.22
C GLY A 69 18.06 3.64 39.64
N ALA A 70 17.13 3.21 40.50
CA ALA A 70 15.89 2.55 40.07
C ALA A 70 15.02 3.47 39.20
N ILE A 71 14.88 4.74 39.59
CA ILE A 71 14.17 5.75 38.79
C ILE A 71 14.89 5.99 37.46
N ALA A 72 16.22 6.18 37.49
CA ALA A 72 17.00 6.45 36.28
C ALA A 72 16.87 5.35 35.22
N VAL A 73 16.98 4.09 35.61
CA VAL A 73 16.86 2.96 34.66
C VAL A 73 15.42 2.71 34.22
N THR A 74 14.43 3.05 35.05
CA THR A 74 13.01 3.02 34.67
C THR A 74 12.72 4.06 33.59
N VAL A 75 13.21 5.29 33.76
CA VAL A 75 13.08 6.36 32.76
C VAL A 75 13.83 6.01 31.48
N LEU A 76 15.03 5.43 31.60
CA LEU A 76 15.80 4.97 30.44
C LEU A 76 15.03 3.91 29.65
N LEU A 77 14.55 2.85 30.31
CA LEU A 77 13.76 1.80 29.67
C LEU A 77 12.51 2.39 29.00
N GLY A 78 11.76 3.23 29.72
CA GLY A 78 10.56 3.87 29.18
C GLY A 78 10.88 4.72 27.94
N THR A 79 11.99 5.47 27.96
CA THR A 79 12.42 6.29 26.81
C THR A 79 12.77 5.43 25.60
N VAL A 80 13.52 4.35 25.80
CA VAL A 80 13.92 3.43 24.71
C VAL A 80 12.72 2.71 24.14
N VAL A 81 11.80 2.23 24.99
CA VAL A 81 10.58 1.55 24.54
C VAL A 81 9.67 2.51 23.78
N ILE A 82 9.45 3.73 24.29
CA ILE A 82 8.65 4.75 23.59
C ILE A 82 9.29 5.15 22.26
N TYR A 83 10.60 5.42 22.25
CA TYR A 83 11.31 5.76 21.01
C TYR A 83 11.21 4.61 20.02
N GLY A 84 11.58 3.39 20.42
CA GLY A 84 11.57 2.22 19.55
C GLY A 84 10.18 1.91 19.01
N PHE A 85 9.12 2.11 19.81
CA PHE A 85 7.74 2.01 19.34
C PHE A 85 7.41 3.10 18.30
N LEU A 86 7.75 4.36 18.56
CA LEU A 86 7.46 5.49 17.67
C LEU A 86 8.19 5.40 16.33
N VAL A 87 9.42 4.86 16.32
CA VAL A 87 10.21 4.68 15.09
C VAL A 87 10.07 3.29 14.47
N GLY A 88 9.24 2.43 15.07
CA GLY A 88 8.95 1.07 14.57
C GLY A 88 10.07 0.04 14.74
N ILE A 89 11.12 0.36 15.51
CA ILE A 89 12.23 -0.55 15.85
C ILE A 89 11.81 -1.63 16.86
N LEU A 90 10.89 -1.31 17.78
CA LEU A 90 10.39 -2.23 18.80
C LEU A 90 8.90 -2.45 18.59
N ARG A 91 8.52 -3.57 17.96
CA ARG A 91 7.12 -3.96 17.86
C ARG A 91 6.63 -4.47 19.22
N PRO A 92 5.34 -4.30 19.57
CA PRO A 92 4.82 -4.77 20.83
C PRO A 92 5.16 -6.25 21.08
N LEU A 93 5.79 -6.54 22.23
CA LEU A 93 6.28 -7.87 22.58
C LEU A 93 5.17 -8.95 22.60
N VAL A 94 3.91 -8.54 22.70
CA VAL A 94 2.74 -9.43 22.58
C VAL A 94 2.65 -10.12 21.21
N LEU A 95 3.22 -9.52 20.17
CA LEU A 95 3.29 -10.06 18.81
C LEU A 95 4.49 -11.00 18.58
N GLN A 96 5.42 -11.08 19.56
CA GLN A 96 6.57 -11.99 19.60
C GLN A 96 7.63 -11.87 18.49
N GLU A 97 7.48 -10.97 17.52
CA GLU A 97 8.41 -10.84 16.38
C GLU A 97 9.82 -10.39 16.81
N ASP A 98 9.93 -9.58 17.87
CA ASP A 98 11.20 -8.92 18.26
C ASP A 98 11.76 -9.35 19.64
N LEU A 99 11.37 -10.51 20.16
CA LEU A 99 11.79 -10.97 21.50
C LEU A 99 13.30 -10.84 21.79
N PRO A 100 14.23 -11.19 20.87
CA PRO A 100 15.67 -11.03 21.10
C PRO A 100 16.09 -9.57 21.34
N LEU A 101 15.46 -8.62 20.63
CA LEU A 101 15.79 -7.21 20.74
C LEU A 101 15.31 -6.62 22.07
N HIS A 102 14.08 -6.97 22.50
CA HIS A 102 13.56 -6.61 23.82
C HIS A 102 14.43 -7.16 24.95
N LEU A 103 14.90 -8.40 24.84
CA LEU A 103 15.84 -9.00 25.80
C LEU A 103 17.16 -8.22 25.85
N ALA A 104 17.72 -7.82 24.70
CA ALA A 104 18.93 -7.03 24.63
C ALA A 104 18.76 -5.64 25.28
N VAL A 105 17.67 -4.93 24.97
CA VAL A 105 17.33 -3.62 25.56
C VAL A 105 17.18 -3.74 27.08
N CYS A 106 16.43 -4.73 27.57
CA CYS A 106 16.23 -4.95 29.00
C CYS A 106 17.56 -5.30 29.71
N ALA A 107 18.40 -6.14 29.11
CA ALA A 107 19.69 -6.51 29.66
C ALA A 107 20.64 -5.29 29.74
N LEU A 108 20.70 -4.47 28.69
CA LEU A 108 21.53 -3.26 28.66
C LEU A 108 21.02 -2.22 29.67
N CYS A 109 19.71 -1.98 29.75
CA CYS A 109 19.10 -1.12 30.78
C CYS A 109 19.43 -1.63 32.19
N ALA A 110 19.31 -2.93 32.44
CA ALA A 110 19.66 -3.53 33.73
C ALA A 110 21.15 -3.40 34.05
N LEU A 111 22.03 -3.48 33.06
CA LEU A 111 23.46 -3.25 33.25
C LEU A 111 23.77 -1.78 33.56
N THR A 112 23.07 -0.81 32.95
CA THR A 112 23.24 0.62 33.29
C THR A 112 22.95 0.93 34.76
N TYR A 113 22.10 0.12 35.40
CA TYR A 113 21.86 0.19 36.84
C TYR A 113 23.14 0.05 37.67
N GLY A 114 24.16 -0.65 37.16
CA GLY A 114 25.48 -0.81 37.75
C GLY A 114 26.18 0.51 38.08
N LEU A 115 25.85 1.61 37.37
CA LEU A 115 26.34 2.96 37.67
C LEU A 115 26.03 3.41 39.11
N PHE A 116 24.90 2.94 39.65
CA PHE A 116 24.36 3.39 40.94
C PHE A 116 24.70 2.47 42.11
N LEU A 117 25.23 1.26 41.86
CA LEU A 117 25.53 0.26 42.89
C LEU A 117 26.81 0.54 43.70
N GLY A 118 27.57 1.57 43.34
CA GLY A 118 28.72 2.07 44.12
C GLY A 118 30.04 1.29 43.98
N LEU A 119 30.04 0.13 43.31
CA LEU A 119 31.26 -0.64 43.01
C LEU A 119 31.89 -0.17 41.70
N TRP A 120 33.18 0.19 41.73
CA TRP A 120 33.87 0.74 40.55
C TRP A 120 33.81 -0.15 39.29
N PRO A 121 33.98 -1.49 39.37
CA PRO A 121 33.81 -2.35 38.19
C PRO A 121 32.38 -2.32 37.61
N LEU A 122 31.35 -2.23 38.46
CA LEU A 122 29.95 -2.18 38.02
C LEU A 122 29.61 -0.82 37.38
N ARG A 123 30.28 0.26 37.80
CA ARG A 123 30.12 1.57 37.16
C ARG A 123 30.65 1.59 35.74
N ILE A 124 31.81 0.98 35.51
CA ILE A 124 32.38 0.89 34.16
C ILE A 124 31.48 0.04 33.27
N LEU A 125 31.05 -1.13 33.75
CA LEU A 125 30.13 -2.00 33.01
C LEU A 125 28.80 -1.30 32.72
N GLY A 126 28.25 -0.56 33.68
CA GLY A 126 27.02 0.19 33.48
C GLY A 126 27.16 1.35 32.49
N GLY A 127 28.29 2.06 32.51
CA GLY A 127 28.60 3.09 31.52
C GLY A 127 28.74 2.52 30.12
N ALA A 128 29.49 1.42 29.97
CA ALA A 128 29.66 0.73 28.69
C ALA A 128 28.33 0.19 28.14
N ALA A 129 27.47 -0.35 29.01
CA ALA A 129 26.14 -0.82 28.61
C ALA A 129 25.23 0.33 28.17
N GLY A 130 25.33 1.51 28.78
CA GLY A 130 24.58 2.69 28.36
C GLY A 130 24.98 3.16 26.97
N VAL A 131 26.28 3.18 26.68
CA VAL A 131 26.79 3.48 25.33
C VAL A 131 26.36 2.40 24.34
N GLY A 132 26.45 1.12 24.71
CA GLY A 132 26.01 0.01 23.87
C GLY A 132 24.52 0.05 23.54
N LEU A 133 23.68 0.50 24.47
CA LEU A 133 22.24 0.69 24.24
C LEU A 133 21.97 1.78 23.21
N VAL A 134 22.68 2.91 23.30
CA VAL A 134 22.57 3.98 22.30
C VAL A 134 22.98 3.45 20.93
N ILE A 135 24.13 2.78 20.83
CA ILE A 135 24.62 2.19 19.57
C ILE A 135 23.60 1.21 18.99
N LEU A 136 23.05 0.32 19.82
CA LEU A 136 22.06 -0.67 19.40
C LEU A 136 20.82 0.00 18.79
N VAL A 137 20.25 0.99 19.49
CA VAL A 137 19.04 1.69 19.04
C VAL A 137 19.29 2.57 17.81
N SER A 138 20.50 3.14 17.66
CA SER A 138 20.89 3.94 16.49
C SER A 138 21.21 3.11 15.24
N ALA A 139 21.54 1.83 15.39
CA ALA A 139 22.00 0.99 14.28
C ALA A 139 20.88 0.19 13.61
N ILE A 140 19.70 0.11 14.24
CA ILE A 140 18.55 -0.63 13.69
C ILE A 140 17.77 0.33 12.77
N PRO A 141 17.49 -0.06 11.52
CA PRO A 141 16.71 0.76 10.62
C PRO A 141 15.32 1.01 11.20
N THR A 142 14.82 2.22 11.00
CA THR A 142 13.45 2.57 11.36
C THR A 142 12.46 1.91 10.40
N ALA A 143 11.19 1.78 10.81
CA ALA A 143 10.15 1.23 9.92
C ALA A 143 9.98 2.06 8.64
N ALA A 144 10.26 3.37 8.69
CA ALA A 144 10.27 4.23 7.52
C ALA A 144 11.40 3.85 6.54
N GLU A 145 12.60 3.57 7.04
CA GLU A 145 13.74 3.14 6.22
C GLU A 145 13.52 1.73 5.66
N GLU A 146 13.01 0.79 6.45
CA GLU A 146 12.64 -0.55 5.98
C GLU A 146 11.58 -0.48 4.87
N SER A 147 10.55 0.33 5.05
CA SER A 147 9.49 0.49 4.03
C SER A 147 10.01 1.14 2.74
N ALA A 148 10.95 2.09 2.83
CA ALA A 148 11.55 2.72 1.66
C ALA A 148 12.44 1.73 0.88
N LEU A 149 13.22 0.92 1.59
CA LEU A 149 14.04 -0.14 0.98
C LEU A 149 13.15 -1.20 0.32
N GLN A 150 12.11 -1.66 1.02
CA GLN A 150 11.19 -2.65 0.48
C GLN A 150 10.40 -2.10 -0.71
N ALA A 151 9.99 -0.84 -0.68
CA ALA A 151 9.33 -0.19 -1.81
C ALA A 151 10.25 -0.11 -3.03
N ALA A 152 11.53 0.23 -2.84
CA ALA A 152 12.51 0.27 -3.93
C ALA A 152 12.70 -1.12 -4.56
N GLU A 153 12.92 -2.16 -3.74
CA GLU A 153 13.07 -3.55 -4.21
C GLU A 153 11.82 -4.07 -4.93
N THR A 154 10.63 -3.76 -4.41
CA THR A 154 9.36 -4.23 -4.99
C THR A 154 9.03 -3.48 -6.28
N SER A 155 9.45 -2.21 -6.43
CA SER A 155 9.15 -1.39 -7.61
C SER A 155 9.79 -1.90 -8.90
N GLU A 156 11.07 -2.31 -8.86
CA GLU A 156 11.76 -2.82 -10.05
C GLU A 156 11.22 -4.19 -10.47
N GLN A 157 10.95 -5.07 -9.50
CA GLN A 157 10.38 -6.38 -9.78
C GLN A 157 8.95 -6.26 -10.35
N MET A 158 8.09 -5.44 -9.74
CA MET A 158 6.73 -5.23 -10.24
C MET A 158 6.70 -4.61 -11.63
N ALA A 159 7.61 -3.69 -11.95
CA ALA A 159 7.66 -3.09 -13.29
C ALA A 159 7.90 -4.14 -14.39
N SER A 160 8.85 -5.06 -14.16
CA SER A 160 9.11 -6.16 -15.11
C SER A 160 7.94 -7.15 -15.22
N GLU A 161 7.36 -7.56 -14.08
CA GLU A 161 6.22 -8.48 -14.05
C GLU A 161 4.97 -7.86 -14.69
N GLN A 162 4.74 -6.57 -14.53
CA GLN A 162 3.62 -5.83 -15.13
C GLN A 162 3.78 -5.66 -16.63
N LEU A 163 5.01 -5.45 -17.13
CA LEU A 163 5.28 -5.39 -18.56
C LEU A 163 5.11 -6.76 -19.22
N ASP A 164 5.65 -7.83 -18.62
CA ASP A 164 5.45 -9.19 -19.11
C ASP A 164 3.96 -9.59 -19.09
N TYR A 165 3.23 -9.19 -18.05
CA TYR A 165 1.79 -9.38 -17.98
C TYR A 165 1.05 -8.61 -19.07
N TYR A 166 1.44 -7.37 -19.34
CA TYR A 166 0.87 -6.56 -20.43
C TYR A 166 1.06 -7.23 -21.79
N LEU A 167 2.28 -7.66 -22.09
CA LEU A 167 2.62 -8.29 -23.37
C LEU A 167 1.96 -9.65 -23.58
N THR A 168 1.62 -10.35 -22.51
CA THR A 168 1.01 -11.69 -22.59
C THR A 168 -0.50 -11.69 -22.51
N SER A 169 -1.08 -10.80 -21.69
CA SER A 169 -2.50 -10.85 -21.30
C SER A 169 -3.18 -9.49 -21.25
N GLY A 170 -2.46 -8.41 -21.52
CA GLY A 170 -2.94 -7.03 -21.36
C GLY A 170 -3.99 -6.63 -22.38
N ALA A 171 -4.79 -5.63 -22.04
CA ALA A 171 -5.67 -4.91 -22.96
C ALA A 171 -4.87 -4.16 -24.01
N TYR A 172 -4.94 -4.58 -25.28
CA TYR A 172 -4.34 -3.80 -26.37
C TYR A 172 -5.34 -2.78 -26.90
N PRO A 173 -4.90 -1.53 -27.14
CA PRO A 173 -5.77 -0.51 -27.71
C PRO A 173 -6.28 -0.93 -29.09
N PHE A 174 -7.52 -0.55 -29.38
CA PHE A 174 -8.11 -0.67 -30.70
C PHE A 174 -8.04 0.67 -31.42
N ILE A 175 -7.76 0.63 -32.71
CA ILE A 175 -7.66 1.80 -33.57
C ILE A 175 -8.60 1.68 -34.75
N THR A 176 -9.04 2.81 -35.30
CA THR A 176 -9.88 2.88 -36.49
C THR A 176 -9.04 3.09 -37.74
N GLU A 177 -9.42 2.42 -38.84
CA GLU A 177 -8.93 2.70 -40.19
C GLU A 177 -9.95 3.45 -41.06
N LEU A 178 -11.02 3.99 -40.44
CA LEU A 178 -12.05 4.72 -41.15
C LEU A 178 -11.48 6.02 -41.74
N GLU A 179 -11.63 6.20 -43.05
CA GLU A 179 -11.16 7.41 -43.73
C GLU A 179 -11.83 8.66 -43.13
N GLY A 180 -11.03 9.70 -42.86
CA GLY A 180 -11.47 10.94 -42.23
C GLY A 180 -11.60 10.87 -40.70
N TRP A 181 -11.08 9.80 -40.08
CA TRP A 181 -10.97 9.66 -38.62
C TRP A 181 -9.51 9.49 -38.19
N GLN A 182 -9.19 9.99 -37.00
CA GLN A 182 -7.84 9.96 -36.43
C GLN A 182 -7.84 9.36 -35.03
N ASN A 183 -6.87 8.49 -34.75
CA ASN A 183 -6.65 7.94 -33.41
C ASN A 183 -5.86 8.97 -32.59
N THR A 184 -6.58 9.85 -31.90
CA THR A 184 -5.99 11.06 -31.31
C THR A 184 -5.17 10.75 -30.06
N ARG A 185 -5.70 9.86 -29.21
CA ARG A 185 -5.06 9.46 -27.95
C ARG A 185 -5.28 7.99 -27.63
N VAL A 186 -4.33 7.44 -26.89
CA VAL A 186 -4.37 6.06 -26.38
C VAL A 186 -4.00 6.04 -24.90
N ARG A 187 -4.69 5.23 -24.09
CA ARG A 187 -4.40 4.98 -22.68
C ARG A 187 -4.37 3.48 -22.39
N PRO A 188 -3.19 2.84 -22.33
CA PRO A 188 -3.05 1.43 -22.05
C PRO A 188 -2.69 1.20 -20.57
N THR A 189 -3.66 0.82 -19.73
CA THR A 189 -3.43 0.60 -18.28
C THR A 189 -3.16 -0.87 -17.93
N GLY A 190 -3.16 -1.74 -18.93
CA GLY A 190 -2.94 -3.18 -18.81
C GLY A 190 -4.21 -3.99 -18.59
N SER A 191 -5.13 -3.55 -17.71
CA SER A 191 -6.44 -4.18 -17.55
C SER A 191 -7.48 -3.68 -18.55
N GLU A 192 -7.31 -2.44 -19.00
CA GLU A 192 -8.15 -1.74 -19.97
C GLU A 192 -7.24 -0.91 -20.89
N ALA A 193 -7.65 -0.75 -22.12
CA ALA A 193 -7.07 0.21 -23.05
C ALA A 193 -8.18 1.09 -23.61
N ALA A 194 -8.00 2.40 -23.53
CA ALA A 194 -8.90 3.36 -24.16
C ALA A 194 -8.23 4.02 -25.35
N THR A 195 -8.97 4.22 -26.43
CA THR A 195 -8.56 4.99 -27.61
C THR A 195 -9.61 6.06 -27.87
N TRP A 196 -9.18 7.30 -28.06
CA TRP A 196 -10.07 8.40 -28.43
C TRP A 196 -9.89 8.73 -29.91
N LEU A 197 -11.03 8.87 -30.58
CA LEU A 197 -11.12 9.07 -32.02
C LEU A 197 -11.74 10.42 -32.31
N LEU A 198 -11.24 11.08 -33.36
CA LEU A 198 -11.75 12.36 -33.84
C LEU A 198 -11.91 12.32 -35.36
N SER A 199 -13.09 12.69 -35.86
CA SER A 199 -13.33 12.86 -37.28
C SER A 199 -12.88 14.24 -37.78
N ASP A 200 -12.66 14.37 -39.09
CA ASP A 200 -12.31 15.64 -39.74
C ASP A 200 -13.37 16.74 -39.57
N ASP A 201 -14.63 16.36 -39.33
CA ASP A 201 -15.74 17.29 -39.05
C ASP A 201 -15.98 17.52 -37.55
N GLY A 202 -15.08 17.05 -36.68
CA GLY A 202 -15.06 17.34 -35.24
C GLY A 202 -15.97 16.44 -34.40
N ALA A 203 -16.35 15.26 -34.90
CA ALA A 203 -17.08 14.25 -34.14
C ALA A 203 -16.12 13.38 -33.31
N ALA A 204 -16.44 13.18 -32.03
CA ALA A 204 -15.63 12.36 -31.14
C ALA A 204 -16.28 11.01 -30.80
N ALA A 205 -15.47 9.96 -30.75
CA ALA A 205 -15.82 8.63 -30.26
C ALA A 205 -14.71 8.10 -29.34
N LYS A 206 -15.05 7.15 -28.49
CA LYS A 206 -14.11 6.46 -27.61
C LYS A 206 -14.29 4.96 -27.76
N VAL A 207 -13.17 4.25 -27.72
CA VAL A 207 -13.11 2.81 -27.78
C VAL A 207 -12.44 2.32 -26.51
N ILE A 208 -13.06 1.39 -25.81
CA ILE A 208 -12.53 0.76 -24.60
C ILE A 208 -12.40 -0.74 -24.90
N ALA A 209 -11.18 -1.24 -24.86
CA ALA A 209 -10.89 -2.65 -24.91
C ALA A 209 -10.48 -3.13 -23.52
N ASN A 210 -11.10 -4.19 -23.04
CA ASN A 210 -10.69 -4.82 -21.80
C ASN A 210 -9.64 -5.91 -22.05
N ARG A 211 -8.99 -6.36 -20.97
CA ARG A 211 -8.15 -7.55 -20.99
C ARG A 211 -8.93 -8.80 -21.41
N LEU A 212 -8.20 -9.88 -21.66
CA LEU A 212 -8.77 -11.20 -21.94
C LEU A 212 -9.76 -11.61 -20.82
N PHE A 213 -10.97 -11.97 -21.23
CA PHE A 213 -12.04 -12.48 -20.40
C PHE A 213 -12.33 -13.94 -20.76
N GLU A 214 -12.60 -14.76 -19.73
CA GLU A 214 -13.23 -16.06 -19.94
C GLU A 214 -14.74 -15.84 -20.14
N GLU A 215 -15.19 -15.93 -21.39
CA GLU A 215 -16.59 -15.71 -21.79
C GLU A 215 -17.58 -16.56 -20.97
N THR A 216 -17.16 -17.76 -20.54
CA THR A 216 -17.97 -18.72 -19.77
C THR A 216 -18.40 -18.28 -18.37
N GLY A 217 -17.97 -17.11 -17.90
CA GLY A 217 -18.35 -16.55 -16.59
C GLY A 217 -18.80 -15.09 -16.61
N MET A 218 -18.95 -14.48 -17.78
CA MET A 218 -19.33 -13.07 -17.88
C MET A 218 -20.81 -12.86 -17.50
N ASP A 219 -21.06 -11.97 -16.55
CA ASP A 219 -22.41 -11.49 -16.25
C ASP A 219 -23.01 -10.88 -17.52
N ALA A 220 -24.19 -11.35 -17.92
CA ALA A 220 -24.88 -10.90 -19.13
C ALA A 220 -25.19 -9.39 -19.12
N THR A 221 -25.17 -8.75 -17.94
CA THR A 221 -25.37 -7.31 -17.76
C THR A 221 -24.07 -6.50 -17.84
N PHE A 222 -22.89 -7.15 -17.77
CA PHE A 222 -21.60 -6.45 -17.75
C PHE A 222 -21.34 -5.58 -19.00
N PRO A 223 -21.60 -6.04 -20.24
CA PRO A 223 -21.48 -5.18 -21.43
C PRO A 223 -22.39 -3.95 -21.38
N CYS A 224 -23.58 -4.08 -20.81
CA CYS A 224 -24.48 -2.94 -20.64
C CYS A 224 -23.89 -1.93 -19.66
N THR A 225 -23.38 -2.37 -18.50
CA THR A 225 -22.75 -1.49 -17.50
C THR A 225 -21.63 -0.64 -18.12
N MET A 226 -20.82 -1.24 -18.99
CA MET A 226 -19.73 -0.53 -19.68
C MET A 226 -20.21 0.49 -20.72
N MET A 227 -21.45 0.38 -21.22
CA MET A 227 -22.08 1.33 -22.15
C MET A 227 -23.02 2.32 -21.46
N SER A 228 -23.17 2.24 -20.13
CA SER A 228 -24.11 3.07 -19.38
C SER A 228 -23.65 4.52 -19.28
N ARG A 229 -24.58 5.46 -19.20
CA ARG A 229 -24.33 6.91 -19.04
C ARG A 229 -24.95 7.43 -17.76
N GLY A 230 -24.47 8.59 -17.32
CA GLY A 230 -25.13 9.35 -16.26
C GLY A 230 -26.63 9.55 -16.51
N GLY A 231 -27.47 8.97 -15.64
CA GLY A 231 -28.93 9.04 -15.74
C GLY A 231 -29.61 7.79 -16.30
N ASP A 232 -28.84 6.84 -16.83
CA ASP A 232 -29.37 5.51 -17.15
C ASP A 232 -29.71 4.77 -15.85
N ALA A 233 -30.94 4.28 -15.73
CA ALA A 233 -31.29 3.42 -14.62
C ALA A 233 -30.47 2.12 -14.71
N GLY A 234 -29.78 1.77 -13.61
CA GLY A 234 -29.11 0.48 -13.47
C GLY A 234 -30.11 -0.69 -13.54
N PRO A 235 -29.63 -1.94 -13.65
CA PRO A 235 -30.52 -3.10 -13.77
C PRO A 235 -31.52 -3.14 -12.60
N ALA A 236 -32.80 -2.96 -12.90
CA ALA A 236 -33.87 -2.93 -11.89
C ALA A 236 -34.25 -4.33 -11.38
N THR A 237 -33.63 -5.40 -11.90
CA THR A 237 -33.91 -6.79 -11.54
C THR A 237 -32.71 -7.68 -11.85
N GLU A 238 -32.35 -8.59 -10.94
CA GLU A 238 -31.27 -9.58 -11.15
C GLU A 238 -31.49 -10.35 -12.47
N GLY A 239 -30.51 -10.27 -13.37
CA GLY A 239 -30.49 -11.03 -14.63
C GLY A 239 -31.30 -10.44 -15.80
N ALA A 240 -32.00 -9.30 -15.61
CA ALA A 240 -32.68 -8.61 -16.71
C ALA A 240 -31.81 -7.48 -17.27
N LEU A 241 -31.72 -7.40 -18.61
CA LEU A 241 -31.08 -6.26 -19.28
C LEU A 241 -31.96 -5.01 -19.10
N PRO A 242 -31.37 -3.82 -18.87
CA PRO A 242 -32.11 -2.56 -18.90
C PRO A 242 -32.77 -2.32 -20.27
N GLU A 243 -33.90 -1.60 -20.31
CA GLU A 243 -34.64 -1.33 -21.57
C GLU A 243 -33.79 -0.63 -22.64
N TRP A 244 -32.80 0.15 -22.23
CA TRP A 244 -31.88 0.84 -23.14
C TRP A 244 -30.77 -0.05 -23.71
N CYS A 245 -30.55 -1.25 -23.16
CA CYS A 245 -29.51 -2.18 -23.60
C CYS A 245 -30.11 -3.35 -24.38
N VAL A 246 -29.85 -3.39 -25.68
CA VAL A 246 -30.39 -4.38 -26.61
C VAL A 246 -29.30 -5.39 -26.96
N LYS A 247 -29.55 -6.67 -26.70
CA LYS A 247 -28.67 -7.74 -27.18
C LYS A 247 -28.98 -8.04 -28.66
N THR A 248 -27.96 -7.99 -29.52
CA THR A 248 -28.03 -8.28 -30.95
C THR A 248 -27.31 -9.58 -31.30
N GLU A 249 -27.24 -9.94 -32.58
CA GLU A 249 -26.49 -11.11 -33.04
C GLU A 249 -24.98 -10.91 -32.91
N THR A 250 -24.51 -9.67 -32.98
CA THR A 250 -23.09 -9.28 -32.96
C THR A 250 -22.61 -8.82 -31.60
N GLY A 251 -23.50 -8.54 -30.65
CA GLY A 251 -23.13 -8.12 -29.31
C GLY A 251 -24.27 -7.45 -28.54
N TRP A 252 -23.98 -6.29 -27.98
CA TRP A 252 -24.92 -5.44 -27.27
C TRP A 252 -24.87 -4.03 -27.85
N GLU A 253 -26.02 -3.40 -27.95
CA GLU A 253 -26.14 -2.04 -28.48
C GLU A 253 -27.03 -1.23 -27.55
N ARG A 254 -26.73 0.06 -27.43
CA ARG A 254 -27.72 0.98 -26.86
C ARG A 254 -28.88 1.17 -27.83
N SER A 255 -30.09 1.28 -27.30
CA SER A 255 -31.30 1.55 -28.09
C SER A 255 -31.27 2.86 -28.88
N ASP A 256 -30.43 3.82 -28.48
CA ASP A 256 -30.17 5.08 -29.18
C ASP A 256 -29.08 4.97 -30.26
N GLY A 257 -28.39 3.83 -30.35
CA GLY A 257 -27.29 3.55 -31.27
C GLY A 257 -25.97 4.27 -30.93
N LEU A 258 -25.88 4.94 -29.78
CA LEU A 258 -24.72 5.75 -29.41
C LEU A 258 -23.64 4.99 -28.62
N ALA A 259 -23.84 3.68 -28.40
CA ALA A 259 -22.77 2.78 -27.99
C ALA A 259 -23.04 1.35 -28.45
N LEU A 260 -21.95 0.62 -28.66
CA LEU A 260 -21.89 -0.78 -29.07
C LEU A 260 -20.87 -1.51 -28.20
N ALA A 261 -21.14 -2.76 -27.88
CA ALA A 261 -20.21 -3.64 -27.19
C ALA A 261 -20.22 -5.03 -27.81
N TYR A 262 -19.05 -5.60 -28.07
CA TYR A 262 -18.92 -6.93 -28.64
C TYR A 262 -17.67 -7.65 -28.11
N ILE A 263 -17.62 -8.96 -28.32
CA ILE A 263 -16.47 -9.79 -27.94
C ILE A 263 -15.62 -10.05 -29.19
N GLU A 264 -14.34 -9.72 -29.12
CA GLU A 264 -13.35 -10.02 -30.14
C GLU A 264 -12.08 -10.57 -29.49
N ASP A 265 -11.61 -11.74 -29.94
CA ASP A 265 -10.45 -12.44 -29.36
C ASP A 265 -10.49 -12.54 -27.82
N SER A 266 -11.67 -12.92 -27.29
CA SER A 266 -11.94 -13.01 -25.85
C SER A 266 -11.82 -11.68 -25.10
N ARG A 267 -11.94 -10.53 -25.76
CA ARG A 267 -11.92 -9.19 -25.15
C ARG A 267 -13.25 -8.52 -25.35
N LEU A 268 -13.73 -7.83 -24.32
CA LEU A 268 -14.88 -6.94 -24.46
C LEU A 268 -14.39 -5.62 -25.04
N VAL A 269 -14.82 -5.33 -26.26
CA VAL A 269 -14.62 -4.05 -26.95
C VAL A 269 -15.91 -3.26 -26.84
N VAL A 270 -15.80 -2.03 -26.36
CA VAL A 270 -16.90 -1.09 -26.19
C VAL A 270 -16.59 0.16 -26.99
N ILE A 271 -17.56 0.67 -27.73
CA ILE A 271 -17.46 1.88 -28.51
C ILE A 271 -18.58 2.77 -28.06
N ASP A 272 -18.27 3.97 -27.64
CA ASP A 272 -19.26 4.93 -27.17
C ASP A 272 -18.92 6.35 -27.61
N THR A 273 -19.93 7.21 -27.52
CA THR A 273 -19.69 8.65 -27.58
C THR A 273 -19.15 9.08 -26.21
N PRO A 274 -18.02 9.80 -26.14
CA PRO A 274 -17.48 10.27 -24.88
C PRO A 274 -18.53 11.11 -24.13
N GLU A 275 -18.60 10.96 -22.80
CA GLU A 275 -19.45 11.81 -21.98
C GLU A 275 -19.00 13.29 -22.08
N GLU A 276 -19.89 14.24 -21.79
CA GLU A 276 -19.60 15.69 -21.92
C GLU A 276 -18.31 16.11 -21.21
N TYR A 277 -17.96 15.47 -20.09
CA TYR A 277 -16.71 15.74 -19.37
C TYR A 277 -15.47 15.17 -20.09
N GLU A 278 -15.59 14.03 -20.78
CA GLU A 278 -14.50 13.42 -21.55
C GLU A 278 -14.31 14.09 -22.92
N ALA A 279 -15.39 14.60 -23.53
CA ALA A 279 -15.35 15.34 -24.80
C ALA A 279 -14.53 16.64 -24.70
N VAL A 280 -14.47 17.27 -23.51
CA VAL A 280 -13.63 18.46 -23.23
C VAL A 280 -12.14 18.15 -23.34
N PHE A 281 -11.72 16.90 -23.16
CA PHE A 281 -10.30 16.53 -23.25
C PHE A 281 -9.82 16.39 -24.70
N LEU A 282 -10.70 16.16 -25.66
CA LEU A 282 -10.36 16.26 -27.08
C LEU A 282 -10.55 17.72 -27.49
N GLU A 283 -9.50 18.53 -27.35
CA GLU A 283 -9.56 20.00 -27.53
C GLU A 283 -10.19 20.45 -28.86
N ASP A 284 -10.13 19.59 -29.89
CA ASP A 284 -10.68 19.83 -31.23
C ASP A 284 -12.07 19.22 -31.48
N SER A 285 -12.66 18.52 -30.50
CA SER A 285 -14.00 17.97 -30.59
C SER A 285 -15.06 19.07 -30.58
N GLN A 286 -15.97 19.03 -31.55
CA GLN A 286 -17.08 19.97 -31.69
C GLN A 286 -18.42 19.32 -31.31
N ARG A 287 -18.51 17.99 -31.40
CA ARG A 287 -19.72 17.22 -31.10
C ARG A 287 -19.40 15.75 -30.78
N PRO A 288 -20.26 15.05 -30.04
CA PRO A 288 -20.21 13.59 -29.99
C PRO A 288 -20.55 12.98 -31.36
N ALA A 289 -20.02 11.78 -31.62
CA ALA A 289 -20.41 10.97 -32.76
C ALA A 289 -21.90 10.60 -32.70
N ASN A 290 -22.54 10.46 -33.86
CA ASN A 290 -23.92 9.97 -33.95
C ASN A 290 -23.94 8.44 -34.16
N ALA A 291 -25.12 7.83 -34.15
CA ALA A 291 -25.27 6.37 -34.26
C ALA A 291 -24.69 5.78 -35.56
N GLN A 292 -24.76 6.50 -36.68
CA GLN A 292 -24.21 6.03 -37.95
C GLN A 292 -22.67 6.05 -37.93
N GLU A 293 -22.10 7.08 -37.30
CA GLU A 293 -20.65 7.22 -37.12
C GLU A 293 -20.10 6.15 -36.18
N ILE A 294 -20.79 5.89 -35.05
CA ILE A 294 -20.41 4.80 -34.12
C ILE A 294 -20.43 3.44 -34.84
N ALA A 295 -21.46 3.16 -35.63
CA ALA A 295 -21.52 1.92 -36.42
C ALA A 295 -20.42 1.83 -37.49
N ALA A 296 -20.09 2.95 -38.16
CA ALA A 296 -19.01 2.99 -39.14
C ALA A 296 -17.64 2.79 -38.50
N VAL A 297 -17.38 3.43 -37.35
CA VAL A 297 -16.17 3.23 -36.56
C VAL A 297 -16.06 1.76 -36.18
N ALA A 298 -17.12 1.16 -35.61
CA ALA A 298 -17.13 -0.24 -35.20
C ALA A 298 -16.72 -1.21 -36.30
N ALA A 299 -17.20 -0.99 -37.53
CA ALA A 299 -16.88 -1.82 -38.69
C ALA A 299 -15.42 -1.67 -39.19
N SER A 300 -14.70 -0.66 -38.72
CA SER A 300 -13.33 -0.31 -39.15
C SER A 300 -12.27 -0.52 -38.08
N LEU A 301 -12.67 -0.98 -36.88
CA LEU A 301 -11.74 -1.16 -35.78
C LEU A 301 -10.85 -2.38 -35.99
N ARG A 302 -9.61 -2.27 -35.51
CA ARG A 302 -8.70 -3.38 -35.34
C ARG A 302 -7.83 -3.17 -34.09
N PRO A 303 -7.29 -4.23 -33.48
CA PRO A 303 -6.25 -4.06 -32.47
C PRO A 303 -5.00 -3.40 -33.06
N MET A 304 -4.27 -2.66 -32.23
CA MET A 304 -2.91 -2.24 -32.57
C MET A 304 -2.02 -3.47 -32.80
N THR A 305 -1.15 -3.39 -33.80
CA THR A 305 -0.12 -4.37 -34.08
C THR A 305 1.02 -4.27 -33.07
N ASP A 306 1.81 -5.33 -32.93
CA ASP A 306 3.00 -5.35 -32.06
C ASP A 306 3.96 -4.19 -32.39
N ALA A 307 4.15 -3.89 -33.68
CA ALA A 307 5.02 -2.79 -34.11
C ALA A 307 4.48 -1.40 -33.72
N GLU A 308 3.16 -1.22 -33.71
CA GLU A 308 2.53 0.02 -33.25
C GLU A 308 2.62 0.13 -31.71
N ILE A 309 2.44 -0.97 -30.99
CA ILE A 309 2.59 -1.04 -29.53
C ILE A 309 4.04 -0.73 -29.11
N GLU A 310 5.03 -1.35 -29.76
CA GLU A 310 6.45 -1.08 -29.53
C GLU A 310 6.82 0.38 -29.78
N ARG A 311 6.20 0.99 -30.79
CA ARG A 311 6.49 2.37 -31.18
C ARG A 311 5.84 3.40 -30.26
N TRP A 312 4.58 3.20 -29.91
CA TRP A 312 3.77 4.23 -29.24
C TRP A 312 3.54 3.96 -27.76
N VAL A 313 3.36 2.69 -27.37
CA VAL A 313 2.92 2.34 -26.01
C VAL A 313 4.11 1.97 -25.10
N LEU A 314 4.93 1.01 -25.50
CA LEU A 314 6.02 0.50 -24.65
C LEU A 314 7.02 1.55 -24.16
N PRO A 315 7.37 2.62 -24.92
CA PRO A 315 8.33 3.62 -24.45
C PRO A 315 7.88 4.41 -23.21
N VAL A 316 6.57 4.44 -22.94
CA VAL A 316 5.97 5.23 -21.84
C VAL A 316 5.09 4.39 -20.91
N TYR A 317 5.04 3.06 -21.10
CA TYR A 317 4.21 2.17 -20.31
C TYR A 317 4.69 2.11 -18.85
N ASP A 318 3.78 2.39 -17.93
CA ASP A 318 3.97 2.38 -16.47
C ASP A 318 2.73 1.79 -15.78
N SER A 319 2.23 0.67 -16.32
CA SER A 319 1.06 -0.04 -15.82
C SER A 319 -0.16 0.88 -15.62
N VAL A 320 -0.77 0.88 -14.44
CA VAL A 320 -1.94 1.73 -14.10
C VAL A 320 -1.62 3.22 -14.13
N ASN A 321 -0.34 3.60 -14.06
CA ASN A 321 0.12 4.99 -14.12
C ASN A 321 0.54 5.41 -15.53
N THR A 322 0.40 4.54 -16.53
CA THR A 322 0.73 4.87 -17.92
C THR A 322 -0.02 6.15 -18.32
N PRO A 323 0.68 7.21 -18.76
CA PRO A 323 0.03 8.44 -19.17
C PRO A 323 -0.80 8.22 -20.44
N GLU A 324 -1.75 9.13 -20.68
CA GLU A 324 -2.37 9.22 -21.99
C GLU A 324 -1.33 9.62 -23.04
N ILE A 325 -1.34 8.92 -24.16
CA ILE A 325 -0.35 9.04 -25.23
C ILE A 325 -1.05 9.75 -26.39
N GLU A 326 -0.53 10.91 -26.78
CA GLU A 326 -0.96 11.56 -28.03
C GLU A 326 -0.37 10.81 -29.22
N THR A 327 -1.23 10.39 -30.15
CA THR A 327 -0.85 9.55 -31.29
C THR A 327 -1.20 10.21 -32.64
N PRO A 328 -0.75 11.45 -32.91
CA PRO A 328 -1.04 12.10 -34.19
C PRO A 328 -0.41 11.32 -35.35
N GLY A 329 -1.26 10.79 -36.24
CA GLY A 329 -0.85 10.00 -37.40
C GLY A 329 -0.80 8.48 -37.20
N LEU A 330 -1.37 7.98 -36.09
CA LEU A 330 -1.80 6.59 -35.95
C LEU A 330 -3.19 6.41 -36.57
#